data_AF-A0A3B8J169-F1
#
_entry.id   AF-A0A3B8J169-F1
#
_cell.length_a   1.000
_cell.length_b   1.000
_cell.length_c   1.000
_cell.angle_alpha   90.00
_cell.angle_beta   90.00
_cell.angle_gamma   90.00
#
_symmetry.space_group_name_H-M   'P 1'
#
loop_
_entity.id
_entity.type
_entity.pdbx_description
1 polymer ?
#
loop_
_entity_poly.entity_id
_entity_poly.type
_entity_poly.pdbx_seq_one_letter_code
_entity_poly.pdbx_strand_id
1 'polypeptide(L)'
;RDRSGGGGYNRGGYGDRDRSSGYGDRSGGYGDRSGGYSQRQNAGPSMPPEEAVAKKKELAARAFSMSKQPPVSDLEEVKALQEEWKTSGRAPRDLILDIQEQFFMACDMVYQKHFLEINVRNSATDFDSLGAEDQYQAKIDLLDEQVASDQQEIDMFQENINRVKEQGGEVDRMLVGKLQNQKRRMKVKQILREEIEEAMAEL
;
A
#
# COMPACT_ATOMS: atom_id res chain seq x y z
N ARG A 1 74.65 5.60 -10.66
CA ARG A 1 73.98 6.71 -9.96
C ARG A 1 72.48 6.56 -10.20
N ASP A 2 71.86 5.48 -9.75
CA ASP A 2 71.59 5.04 -8.36
C ASP A 2 70.30 5.63 -7.78
N ARG A 3 69.54 4.70 -7.18
CA ARG A 3 68.51 4.81 -6.14
C ARG A 3 67.06 4.77 -6.61
N SER A 4 66.35 3.64 -6.41
CA SER A 4 65.74 3.14 -5.15
C SER A 4 64.23 3.46 -5.20
N GLY A 5 63.26 2.60 -4.91
CA GLY A 5 63.20 1.27 -4.31
C GLY A 5 61.84 1.16 -3.58
N GLY A 6 61.15 0.02 -3.70
CA GLY A 6 60.11 -0.49 -2.77
C GLY A 6 58.78 0.29 -2.74
N GLY A 7 57.58 -0.30 -2.69
CA GLY A 7 57.18 -1.61 -2.20
C GLY A 7 56.30 -1.48 -0.94
N GLY A 8 54.97 -1.52 -1.11
CA GLY A 8 54.06 -2.25 -0.20
C GLY A 8 53.30 -1.52 0.91
N TYR A 9 52.09 -2.06 1.13
CA TYR A 9 51.24 -2.20 2.35
C TYR A 9 50.39 -1.04 2.92
N ASN A 10 49.08 -1.20 2.70
CA ASN A 10 47.92 -0.99 3.59
C ASN A 10 48.20 -0.72 5.08
N ARG A 11 47.63 0.37 5.66
CA ARG A 11 47.03 0.39 7.01
C ARG A 11 46.31 1.71 7.34
N GLY A 12 45.04 1.62 7.73
CA GLY A 12 44.31 2.50 8.67
C GLY A 12 44.05 3.95 8.22
N GLY A 13 42.93 4.59 8.50
CA GLY A 13 41.77 4.26 9.29
C GLY A 13 41.01 5.58 9.48
N TYR A 14 39.73 5.60 9.12
CA TYR A 14 38.79 6.61 9.60
C TYR A 14 37.52 5.87 9.99
N GLY A 15 37.56 5.38 11.22
CA GLY A 15 36.35 5.06 11.96
C GLY A 15 35.72 6.35 12.46
N ASP A 16 34.40 6.28 12.47
CA ASP A 16 33.50 6.84 13.47
C ASP A 16 32.85 8.21 13.26
N ARG A 17 31.55 8.07 12.99
CA ARG A 17 30.41 8.81 13.54
C ARG A 17 29.93 10.02 12.76
N ASP A 18 29.22 9.71 11.67
CA ASP A 18 27.94 10.35 11.42
C ASP A 18 26.82 9.31 11.53
N ARG A 19 26.16 9.31 12.70
CA ARG A 19 24.81 8.78 12.87
C ARG A 19 23.87 9.70 12.07
N SER A 20 23.75 9.46 10.78
CA SER A 20 22.53 9.79 10.06
C SER A 20 21.76 8.50 9.93
N SER A 21 20.86 8.28 10.89
CA SER A 21 19.93 7.17 10.91
C SER A 21 19.25 7.11 9.55
N GLY A 22 19.45 5.98 8.86
CA GLY A 22 18.98 5.79 7.51
C GLY A 22 17.48 6.01 7.45
N TYR A 23 17.09 7.05 6.71
CA TYR A 23 15.85 7.03 5.94
C TYR A 23 16.03 5.95 4.86
N GLY A 24 16.08 4.70 5.30
CA GLY A 24 15.95 3.53 4.46
C GLY A 24 14.50 3.51 4.04
N ASP A 25 14.23 4.09 2.87
CA ASP A 25 13.43 3.49 1.80
C ASP A 25 12.45 2.39 2.25
N ARG A 26 11.55 2.75 3.17
CA ARG A 26 10.45 1.91 3.70
C ARG A 26 9.13 2.36 3.09
N SER A 27 9.18 2.69 1.81
CA SER A 27 8.01 2.70 0.96
C SER A 27 8.32 1.79 -0.20
N GLY A 28 7.94 0.51 -0.07
CA GLY A 28 7.67 -0.36 -1.22
C GLY A 28 6.59 0.31 -2.06
N GLY A 29 7.05 1.25 -2.89
CA GLY A 29 6.25 2.24 -3.57
C GLY A 29 5.47 1.60 -4.69
N TYR A 30 4.33 1.00 -4.37
CA TYR A 30 3.17 1.04 -5.28
C TYR A 30 2.57 2.46 -5.22
N GLY A 31 3.41 3.43 -5.59
CA GLY A 31 3.11 4.83 -5.72
C GLY A 31 2.43 5.06 -7.05
N ASP A 32 1.20 5.56 -6.97
CA ASP A 32 0.43 6.12 -8.07
C ASP A 32 -0.23 5.13 -9.06
N ARG A 33 -1.16 4.31 -8.57
CA ARG A 33 -2.20 3.68 -9.42
C ARG A 33 -3.62 4.16 -9.11
N SER A 34 -3.74 5.34 -8.52
CA SER A 34 -5.02 6.05 -8.47
C SER A 34 -4.74 7.52 -8.74
N GLY A 35 -4.23 7.72 -9.96
CA GLY A 35 -4.09 8.97 -10.65
C GLY A 35 -4.84 8.86 -11.98
N GLY A 36 -6.00 9.49 -12.03
CA GLY A 36 -6.59 9.96 -13.28
C GLY A 36 -7.77 9.15 -13.81
N TYR A 37 -8.93 9.81 -13.79
CA TYR A 37 -9.75 9.95 -15.00
C TYR A 37 -8.95 10.64 -16.14
N SER A 38 -7.70 10.24 -16.35
CA SER A 38 -6.81 10.73 -17.40
C SER A 38 -7.22 10.01 -18.67
N GLN A 39 -8.16 10.63 -19.35
CA GLN A 39 -8.36 10.64 -20.80
C GLN A 39 -7.32 9.81 -21.58
N ARG A 40 -7.50 8.49 -21.61
CA ARG A 40 -6.85 7.63 -22.59
C ARG A 40 -7.83 7.43 -23.72
N GLN A 41 -7.56 8.16 -24.79
CA GLN A 41 -8.15 8.03 -26.11
C GLN A 41 -7.87 6.62 -26.64
N ASN A 42 -8.67 5.64 -26.22
CA ASN A 42 -8.83 4.31 -26.82
C ASN A 42 -10.07 3.68 -26.19
N ALA A 43 -11.22 4.30 -26.42
CA ALA A 43 -12.49 3.63 -26.22
C ALA A 43 -12.67 2.67 -27.40
N GLY A 44 -12.26 1.41 -27.24
CA GLY A 44 -12.72 0.35 -28.12
C GLY A 44 -14.26 0.31 -28.09
N PRO A 45 -14.95 -0.05 -29.18
CA PRO A 45 -16.40 -0.11 -29.13
C PRO A 45 -16.89 -1.24 -28.22
N SER A 46 -17.99 -0.96 -27.51
CA SER A 46 -19.16 -1.84 -27.42
C SER A 46 -19.25 -2.88 -26.29
N MET A 47 -19.04 -2.48 -25.03
CA MET A 47 -19.79 -3.11 -23.93
C MET A 47 -20.91 -2.13 -23.52
N PRO A 48 -22.19 -2.52 -23.55
CA PRO A 48 -23.27 -1.72 -23.01
C PRO A 48 -22.95 -1.29 -21.56
N PRO A 49 -23.33 -0.08 -21.13
CA PRO A 49 -23.03 0.39 -19.77
C PRO A 49 -23.48 -0.58 -18.67
N GLU A 50 -24.58 -1.30 -18.89
CA GLU A 50 -25.10 -2.32 -17.98
C GLU A 50 -24.16 -3.52 -17.84
N GLU A 51 -23.61 -4.01 -18.95
CA GLU A 51 -22.66 -5.12 -18.95
C GLU A 51 -21.32 -4.71 -18.32
N ALA A 52 -20.88 -3.46 -18.51
CA ALA A 52 -19.70 -2.92 -17.85
C ALA A 52 -19.87 -2.84 -16.32
N VAL A 53 -21.05 -2.43 -15.85
CA VAL A 53 -21.40 -2.46 -14.43
C VAL A 53 -21.42 -3.90 -13.91
N ALA A 54 -22.06 -4.83 -14.63
CA ALA A 54 -22.14 -6.24 -14.22
C ALA A 54 -20.75 -6.87 -14.09
N LYS A 55 -19.88 -6.66 -15.09
CA LYS A 55 -18.49 -7.13 -15.05
C LYS A 55 -17.73 -6.56 -13.87
N LYS A 56 -17.84 -5.25 -13.60
CA LYS A 56 -17.19 -4.63 -12.45
C LYS A 56 -17.73 -5.15 -11.11
N LYS A 57 -19.02 -5.47 -11.00
CA LYS A 57 -19.58 -6.14 -9.80
C LYS A 57 -18.95 -7.51 -9.59
N GLU A 58 -18.81 -8.29 -10.66
CA GLU A 58 -18.17 -9.60 -10.60
C GLU A 58 -16.71 -9.50 -10.11
N LEU A 59 -15.95 -8.55 -10.66
CA LEU A 59 -14.57 -8.30 -10.22
C LEU A 59 -14.48 -7.88 -8.74
N ALA A 60 -15.40 -7.02 -8.29
CA ALA A 60 -15.51 -6.63 -6.89
C ALA A 60 -15.80 -7.84 -5.98
N ALA A 61 -16.74 -8.71 -6.38
CA ALA A 61 -17.05 -9.93 -5.63
C ALA A 61 -15.84 -10.89 -5.57
N ARG A 62 -15.11 -11.07 -6.67
CA ARG A 62 -13.89 -11.90 -6.69
C ARG A 62 -12.81 -11.32 -5.77
N ALA A 63 -12.54 -10.02 -5.86
CA ALA A 63 -11.57 -9.35 -4.99
C ALA A 63 -11.97 -9.46 -3.50
N PHE A 64 -13.26 -9.33 -3.19
CA PHE A 64 -13.78 -9.52 -1.84
C PHE A 64 -13.53 -10.94 -1.33
N SER A 65 -13.85 -11.96 -2.13
CA SER A 65 -13.57 -13.36 -1.78
C SER A 65 -12.09 -13.60 -1.49
N MET A 66 -11.19 -13.03 -2.32
CA MET A 66 -9.74 -13.10 -2.07
C MET A 66 -9.35 -12.43 -0.76
N SER A 67 -9.95 -11.28 -0.43
CA SER A 67 -9.64 -10.54 0.81
C SER A 67 -9.98 -11.31 2.10
N LYS A 68 -10.88 -12.30 2.02
CA LYS A 68 -11.28 -13.16 3.14
C LYS A 68 -10.45 -14.44 3.26
N GLN A 69 -9.57 -14.72 2.31
CA GLN A 69 -8.63 -15.83 2.42
C GLN A 69 -7.40 -15.45 3.26
N PRO A 70 -6.63 -16.44 3.75
CA PRO A 70 -5.31 -16.21 4.35
C PRO A 70 -4.37 -15.45 3.38
N PRO A 71 -3.30 -14.81 3.91
CA PRO A 71 -2.33 -14.10 3.08
C PRO A 71 -1.74 -15.01 2.00
N VAL A 72 -1.73 -14.50 0.77
CA VAL A 72 -1.17 -15.18 -0.41
C VAL A 72 0.33 -14.95 -0.54
N SER A 73 1.06 -15.90 -1.13
CA SER A 73 2.51 -15.81 -1.34
C SER A 73 2.92 -14.90 -2.49
N ASP A 74 2.06 -14.76 -3.49
CA ASP A 74 2.24 -13.84 -4.62
C ASP A 74 0.98 -13.00 -4.84
N LEU A 75 1.13 -11.94 -5.64
CA LEU A 75 0.08 -10.95 -5.88
C LEU A 75 -0.38 -10.96 -7.35
N GLU A 76 -0.11 -12.03 -8.10
CA GLU A 76 -0.39 -12.08 -9.54
C GLU A 76 -1.89 -12.01 -9.83
N GLU A 77 -2.70 -12.75 -9.09
CA GLU A 77 -4.15 -12.79 -9.29
C GLU A 77 -4.81 -11.43 -8.99
N VAL A 78 -4.44 -10.77 -7.89
CA VAL A 78 -4.96 -9.42 -7.57
C VAL A 78 -4.54 -8.40 -8.63
N LYS A 79 -3.30 -8.50 -9.14
CA LYS A 79 -2.82 -7.66 -10.24
C LYS A 79 -3.63 -7.91 -11.51
N ALA A 80 -3.92 -9.17 -11.84
CA ALA A 80 -4.74 -9.54 -12.99
C ALA A 80 -6.16 -8.97 -12.87
N LEU A 81 -6.80 -9.07 -11.70
CA LEU A 81 -8.12 -8.46 -11.45
C LEU A 81 -8.11 -6.94 -11.65
N GLN A 82 -7.05 -6.25 -11.21
CA GLN A 82 -6.91 -4.81 -11.41
C GLN A 82 -6.72 -4.42 -12.88
N GLU A 83 -6.01 -5.23 -13.68
CA GLU A 83 -5.89 -5.00 -15.12
C GLU A 83 -7.22 -5.29 -15.84
N GLU A 84 -7.95 -6.34 -15.44
CA GLU A 84 -9.29 -6.62 -15.95
C GLU A 84 -10.26 -5.47 -15.61
N TRP A 85 -10.18 -4.91 -14.39
CA TRP A 85 -10.98 -3.76 -13.98
C TRP A 85 -10.79 -2.55 -14.88
N LYS A 86 -9.55 -2.25 -15.28
CA LYS A 86 -9.23 -1.12 -16.17
C LYS A 86 -9.76 -1.32 -17.58
N THR A 87 -9.85 -2.56 -18.04
CA THR A 87 -10.28 -2.92 -19.40
C THR A 87 -11.78 -3.18 -19.52
N SER A 88 -12.52 -3.26 -18.41
CA SER A 88 -13.96 -3.60 -18.34
C SER A 88 -14.93 -2.49 -18.80
N GLY A 89 -14.51 -1.57 -19.67
CA GLY A 89 -15.36 -0.51 -20.20
C GLY A 89 -15.76 0.58 -19.19
N ARG A 90 -16.56 1.55 -19.66
CA ARG A 90 -17.04 2.69 -18.85
C ARG A 90 -18.41 2.37 -18.26
N ALA A 91 -18.56 2.61 -16.97
CA ALA A 91 -19.83 2.50 -16.26
C ALA A 91 -20.34 3.89 -15.83
N PRO A 92 -21.66 4.11 -15.72
CA PRO A 92 -22.22 5.34 -15.16
C PRO A 92 -21.70 5.55 -13.74
N ARG A 93 -21.29 6.78 -13.41
CA ARG A 93 -20.63 7.11 -12.14
C ARG A 93 -21.49 6.69 -10.95
N ASP A 94 -22.77 7.03 -10.97
CA ASP A 94 -23.71 6.80 -9.85
C ASP A 94 -23.92 5.32 -9.54
N LEU A 95 -23.65 4.43 -10.51
CA LEU A 95 -23.77 2.99 -10.33
C LEU A 95 -22.47 2.32 -9.91
N ILE A 96 -21.32 2.96 -10.14
CA ILE A 96 -20.00 2.33 -10.00
C ILE A 96 -19.19 2.80 -8.80
N LEU A 97 -19.49 3.98 -8.23
CA LEU A 97 -18.69 4.54 -7.13
C LEU A 97 -18.53 3.55 -5.96
N ASP A 98 -19.63 3.00 -5.46
CA ASP A 98 -19.61 2.07 -4.33
C ASP A 98 -18.91 0.75 -4.68
N ILE A 99 -19.15 0.23 -5.88
CA ILE A 99 -18.51 -1.00 -6.38
C ILE A 99 -17.00 -0.79 -6.50
N GLN A 100 -16.59 0.37 -7.00
CA GLN A 100 -15.21 0.76 -7.14
C GLN A 100 -14.52 0.89 -5.79
N GLU A 101 -15.17 1.51 -4.80
CA GLU A 101 -14.65 1.60 -3.45
C GLU A 101 -14.47 0.20 -2.83
N GLN A 102 -15.49 -0.65 -2.91
CA GLN A 102 -15.42 -2.04 -2.41
C GLN A 102 -14.30 -2.84 -3.09
N PHE A 103 -14.19 -2.75 -4.42
CA PHE A 103 -13.14 -3.42 -5.18
C PHE A 103 -11.74 -2.98 -4.70
N PHE A 104 -11.49 -1.67 -4.61
CA PHE A 104 -10.18 -1.19 -4.20
C PHE A 104 -9.86 -1.45 -2.73
N MET A 105 -10.85 -1.37 -1.83
CA MET A 105 -10.67 -1.79 -0.44
C MET A 105 -10.29 -3.26 -0.34
N ALA A 106 -10.97 -4.14 -1.10
CA ALA A 106 -10.67 -5.57 -1.11
C ALA A 106 -9.26 -5.86 -1.67
N CYS A 107 -8.87 -5.21 -2.77
CA CYS A 107 -7.49 -5.32 -3.28
C CYS A 107 -6.46 -4.82 -2.26
N ASP A 108 -6.69 -3.64 -1.68
CA ASP A 108 -5.80 -3.07 -0.66
C ASP A 108 -5.67 -4.04 0.54
N MET A 109 -6.75 -4.72 0.95
CA MET A 109 -6.74 -5.73 2.02
C MET A 109 -5.82 -6.92 1.68
N VAL A 110 -5.91 -7.48 0.47
CA VAL A 110 -5.02 -8.59 0.06
C VAL A 110 -3.56 -8.14 0.09
N TYR A 111 -3.27 -6.93 -0.40
CA TYR A 111 -1.92 -6.35 -0.33
C TYR A 111 -1.44 -6.18 1.11
N GLN A 112 -2.27 -5.62 2.00
CA GLN A 112 -1.87 -5.41 3.40
C GLN A 112 -1.57 -6.74 4.10
N LYS A 113 -2.42 -7.77 3.91
CA LYS A 113 -2.18 -9.12 4.44
C LYS A 113 -0.83 -9.68 3.98
N HIS A 114 -0.54 -9.60 2.68
CA HIS A 114 0.73 -10.07 2.13
C HIS A 114 1.96 -9.30 2.68
N PHE A 115 1.90 -7.96 2.72
CA PHE A 115 3.03 -7.17 3.18
C PHE A 115 3.25 -7.26 4.69
N LEU A 116 2.19 -7.39 5.48
CA LEU A 116 2.30 -7.61 6.92
C LEU A 116 3.12 -8.87 7.23
N GLU A 117 2.81 -9.97 6.55
CA GLU A 117 3.52 -11.24 6.66
C GLU A 117 5.02 -11.13 6.32
N ILE A 118 5.37 -10.36 5.29
CA ILE A 118 6.77 -10.14 4.92
C ILE A 118 7.45 -9.23 5.95
N ASN A 119 6.80 -8.14 6.33
CA ASN A 119 7.39 -7.13 7.20
C ASN A 119 7.61 -7.66 8.61
N VAL A 120 6.65 -8.42 9.16
CA VAL A 120 6.79 -8.97 10.53
C VAL A 120 7.93 -9.99 10.61
N ARG A 121 8.12 -10.82 9.58
CA ARG A 121 9.27 -11.75 9.49
C ARG A 121 10.60 -11.04 9.33
N ASN A 122 10.60 -9.87 8.69
CA ASN A 122 11.81 -9.06 8.55
C ASN A 122 12.14 -8.26 9.82
N SER A 123 11.15 -7.95 10.67
CA SER A 123 11.34 -7.18 11.90
C SER A 123 11.57 -8.04 13.14
N ALA A 124 10.89 -9.17 13.26
CA ALA A 124 10.96 -10.04 14.44
C ALA A 124 11.92 -11.21 14.18
N THR A 125 12.89 -11.41 15.09
CA THR A 125 13.80 -12.56 15.02
C THR A 125 13.04 -13.83 15.37
N ASP A 126 13.24 -14.90 14.61
CA ASP A 126 12.60 -16.21 14.81
C ASP A 126 11.06 -16.13 14.91
N PHE A 127 10.42 -15.20 14.19
CA PHE A 127 8.97 -14.98 14.19
C PHE A 127 8.15 -16.27 14.08
N ASP A 128 8.52 -17.15 13.14
CA ASP A 128 7.81 -18.39 12.87
C ASP A 128 7.92 -19.41 14.03
N SER A 129 8.85 -19.19 14.98
CA SER A 129 9.02 -20.02 16.19
C SER A 129 8.24 -19.52 17.40
N LEU A 130 7.64 -18.32 17.32
CA LEU A 130 6.83 -17.76 18.39
C LEU A 130 5.49 -18.50 18.54
N GLY A 131 4.89 -18.42 19.74
CA GLY A 131 3.53 -18.89 19.97
C GLY A 131 2.50 -18.08 19.18
N ALA A 132 1.30 -18.64 18.97
CA ALA A 132 0.26 -17.98 18.16
C ALA A 132 -0.11 -16.60 18.70
N GLU A 133 -0.26 -16.47 20.03
CA GLU A 133 -0.53 -15.19 20.70
C GLU A 133 0.57 -14.15 20.45
N ASP A 134 1.84 -14.53 20.66
CA ASP A 134 3.00 -13.66 20.40
C ASP A 134 3.11 -13.26 18.92
N GLN A 135 2.79 -14.16 18.00
CA GLN A 135 2.75 -13.86 16.56
C GLN A 135 1.66 -12.84 16.22
N TYR A 136 0.47 -12.97 16.81
CA TYR A 136 -0.59 -11.98 16.61
C TYR A 136 -0.23 -10.64 17.24
N GLN A 137 0.33 -10.62 18.44
CA GLN A 137 0.77 -9.38 19.09
C GLN A 137 1.83 -8.66 18.26
N ALA A 138 2.84 -9.36 17.74
CA ALA A 138 3.85 -8.76 16.88
C ALA A 138 3.28 -8.17 15.57
N LYS A 139 2.20 -8.76 15.02
CA LYS A 139 1.49 -8.20 13.87
C LYS A 139 0.68 -6.95 14.25
N ILE A 140 0.01 -6.96 15.40
CA ILE A 140 -0.75 -5.81 15.92
C ILE A 140 0.19 -4.63 16.15
N ASP A 141 1.30 -4.84 16.83
CA ASP A 141 2.29 -3.79 17.13
C ASP A 141 2.80 -3.13 15.84
N LEU A 142 3.15 -3.95 14.84
CA LEU A 142 3.60 -3.44 13.54
C LEU A 142 2.50 -2.66 12.79
N LEU A 143 1.25 -3.10 12.87
CA LEU A 143 0.12 -2.37 12.29
C LEU A 143 -0.14 -1.05 13.01
N ASP A 144 -0.02 -1.02 14.35
CA ASP A 144 -0.17 0.19 15.15
C ASP A 144 0.86 1.26 14.78
N GLU A 145 2.13 0.86 14.65
CA GLU A 145 3.19 1.77 14.19
C GLU A 145 2.91 2.31 12.78
N GLN A 146 2.49 1.44 11.86
CA GLN A 146 2.16 1.83 10.49
C GLN A 146 0.95 2.76 10.40
N VAL A 147 -0.11 2.49 11.18
CA VAL A 147 -1.32 3.32 11.22
C VAL A 147 -0.99 4.69 11.81
N ALA A 148 -0.21 4.75 12.89
CA ALA A 148 0.21 6.01 13.49
C ALA A 148 1.04 6.87 12.51
N SER A 149 1.99 6.27 11.81
CA SER A 149 2.80 6.96 10.79
C SER A 149 1.93 7.45 9.61
N ASP A 150 1.09 6.58 9.05
CA ASP A 150 0.19 6.93 7.95
C ASP A 150 -0.75 8.08 8.34
N GLN A 151 -1.29 8.05 9.56
CA GLN A 151 -2.21 9.09 10.06
C GLN A 151 -1.51 10.45 10.16
N GLN A 152 -0.28 10.49 10.69
CA GLN A 152 0.51 11.73 10.74
C GLN A 152 0.79 12.30 9.34
N GLU A 153 1.16 11.45 8.38
CA GLU A 153 1.37 11.87 6.99
C GLU A 153 0.09 12.43 6.35
N ILE A 154 -1.03 11.76 6.56
CA ILE A 154 -2.35 12.16 6.09
C ILE A 154 -2.74 13.53 6.67
N ASP A 155 -2.53 13.74 7.96
CA ASP A 155 -2.86 15.00 8.64
C ASP A 155 -2.02 16.15 8.12
N MET A 156 -0.71 15.96 7.98
CA MET A 156 0.18 16.96 7.37
C MET A 156 -0.25 17.31 5.94
N PHE A 157 -0.61 16.31 5.13
CA PHE A 157 -1.11 16.55 3.77
C PHE A 157 -2.44 17.30 3.75
N GLN A 158 -3.35 17.00 4.66
CA GLN A 158 -4.61 17.71 4.81
C GLN A 158 -4.40 19.17 5.20
N GLU A 159 -3.54 19.43 6.19
CA GLU A 159 -3.20 20.79 6.62
C GLU A 159 -2.57 21.60 5.49
N ASN A 160 -1.64 21.01 4.75
CA ASN A 160 -1.02 21.65 3.59
C ASN A 160 -2.05 22.00 2.51
N ILE A 161 -2.97 21.08 2.20
CA ILE A 161 -4.07 21.31 1.25
C ILE A 161 -4.99 22.44 1.72
N ASN A 162 -5.34 22.47 3.01
CA ASN A 162 -6.20 23.50 3.58
C ASN A 162 -5.53 24.88 3.51
N ARG A 163 -4.24 24.96 3.87
CA ARG A 163 -3.46 26.22 3.78
C ARG A 163 -3.45 26.79 2.35
N VAL A 164 -3.25 25.94 1.33
CA VAL A 164 -3.28 26.39 -0.07
C VAL A 164 -4.65 26.97 -0.42
N LYS A 165 -5.75 26.32 -0.01
CA LYS A 165 -7.11 26.80 -0.28
C LYS A 165 -7.41 28.12 0.44
N GLU A 166 -7.00 28.25 1.69
CA GLU A 166 -7.18 29.48 2.49
C GLU A 166 -6.47 30.69 1.88
N GLN A 167 -5.32 30.45 1.24
CA GLN A 167 -4.57 31.47 0.50
C GLN A 167 -5.16 31.77 -0.89
N GLY A 168 -6.31 31.19 -1.23
CA GLY A 168 -6.94 31.34 -2.54
C GLY A 168 -6.25 30.56 -3.67
N GLY A 169 -5.36 29.63 -3.33
CA GLY A 169 -4.67 28.77 -4.29
C GLY A 169 -5.51 27.59 -4.75
N GLU A 170 -5.21 27.10 -5.96
CA GLU A 170 -5.83 25.88 -6.50
C GLU A 170 -5.02 24.65 -6.09
N VAL A 171 -5.72 23.60 -5.63
CA VAL A 171 -5.09 22.33 -5.24
C VAL A 171 -5.22 21.33 -6.37
N ASP A 172 -4.11 20.71 -6.76
CA ASP A 172 -4.08 19.69 -7.78
C ASP A 172 -5.00 18.50 -7.41
N ARG A 173 -5.92 18.16 -8.32
CA ARG A 173 -6.84 17.02 -8.17
C ARG A 173 -6.10 15.69 -7.97
N MET A 174 -4.90 15.55 -8.52
CA MET A 174 -4.05 14.37 -8.29
C MET A 174 -3.63 14.26 -6.82
N LEU A 175 -3.29 15.38 -6.17
CA LEU A 175 -2.94 15.38 -4.74
C LEU A 175 -4.13 14.98 -3.88
N VAL A 176 -5.32 15.50 -4.20
CA VAL A 176 -6.56 15.09 -3.54
C VAL A 176 -6.79 13.58 -3.73
N GLY A 177 -6.59 13.06 -4.94
CA GLY A 177 -6.69 11.62 -5.22
C GLY A 177 -5.71 10.80 -4.39
N LYS A 178 -4.43 11.20 -4.32
CA LYS A 178 -3.40 10.55 -3.50
C LYS A 178 -3.80 10.47 -2.03
N LEU A 179 -4.27 11.59 -1.48
CA LEU A 179 -4.73 11.64 -0.09
C LEU A 179 -5.90 10.67 0.15
N GLN A 180 -6.87 10.60 -0.76
CA GLN A 180 -7.98 9.66 -0.63
C GLN A 180 -7.52 8.19 -0.67
N ASN A 181 -6.50 7.88 -1.48
CA ASN A 181 -5.93 6.54 -1.51
C ASN A 181 -5.17 6.19 -0.22
N GLN A 182 -4.39 7.13 0.31
CA GLN A 182 -3.70 6.94 1.59
C GLN A 182 -4.71 6.70 2.71
N LYS A 183 -5.78 7.51 2.78
CA LYS A 183 -6.87 7.32 3.74
C LYS A 183 -7.52 5.94 3.63
N ARG A 184 -7.80 5.47 2.41
CA ARG A 184 -8.38 4.14 2.20
C ARG A 184 -7.43 3.04 2.68
N ARG A 185 -6.14 3.12 2.35
CA ARG A 185 -5.14 2.13 2.78
C ARG A 185 -4.96 2.12 4.30
N MET A 186 -4.94 3.30 4.93
CA MET A 186 -4.91 3.44 6.39
C MET A 186 -6.15 2.79 7.02
N LYS A 187 -7.35 3.05 6.50
CA LYS A 187 -8.59 2.39 6.95
C LYS A 187 -8.52 0.87 6.81
N VAL A 188 -7.94 0.35 5.72
CA VAL A 188 -7.75 -1.09 5.53
C VAL A 188 -6.79 -1.68 6.57
N LYS A 189 -5.70 -0.98 6.93
CA LYS A 189 -4.80 -1.41 8.01
C LYS A 189 -5.51 -1.46 9.36
N GLN A 190 -6.37 -0.48 9.67
CA GLN A 190 -7.19 -0.48 10.88
C GLN A 190 -8.13 -1.69 10.92
N ILE A 191 -8.85 -1.96 9.83
CA ILE A 191 -9.73 -3.15 9.74
C ILE A 191 -8.91 -4.44 9.92
N LEU A 192 -7.75 -4.54 9.27
CA LEU A 192 -6.90 -5.73 9.40
C LEU A 192 -6.39 -5.93 10.84
N ARG A 193 -6.07 -4.83 11.53
CA ARG A 193 -5.67 -4.85 12.94
C ARG A 193 -6.81 -5.39 13.81
N GLU A 194 -8.04 -4.90 13.62
CA GLU A 194 -9.24 -5.40 14.30
C GLU A 194 -9.48 -6.90 13.99
N GLU A 195 -9.38 -7.33 12.73
CA GLU A 195 -9.50 -8.75 12.33
C GLU A 195 -8.47 -9.64 13.06
N ILE A 196 -7.25 -9.13 13.29
CA ILE A 196 -6.20 -9.87 14.00
C ILE A 196 -6.44 -9.90 15.52
N GLU A 197 -6.88 -8.79 16.11
CA GLU A 197 -7.25 -8.73 17.53
C GLU A 197 -8.39 -9.69 17.86
N GLU A 198 -9.42 -9.75 17.01
CA GLU A 198 -10.51 -10.71 17.14
C GLU A 198 -10.00 -12.15 17.07
N ALA A 199 -9.15 -12.46 16.07
CA ALA A 199 -8.56 -13.81 15.94
C ALA A 199 -7.67 -14.19 17.13
N MET A 200 -6.95 -13.24 17.73
CA MET A 200 -6.14 -13.47 18.92
C MET A 200 -7.01 -13.73 20.16
N ALA A 201 -8.15 -13.05 20.28
CA ALA A 201 -9.09 -13.24 21.39
C ALA A 201 -9.83 -14.59 21.35
N GLU A 202 -9.86 -15.26 20.19
CA GLU A 202 -10.48 -16.58 19.99
C GLU A 202 -9.53 -17.77 20.24
N LEU A 203 -8.25 -17.51 20.54
CA LEU A 203 -7.26 -18.56 20.90
C LEU A 203 -7.56 -19.22 22.25
#